data_AF-A0A1F7UUL8-F1
#
_entry.id   AF-A0A1F7UUL8-F1
#
_cell.length_a   1.000
_cell.length_b   1.000
_cell.length_c   1.000
_cell.angle_alpha   90.00
_cell.angle_beta   90.00
_cell.angle_gamma   90.00
#
_symmetry.space_group_name_H-M   'P 1'
#
loop_
_entity.id
_entity.type
_entity.pdbx_description
1 polymer ?
#
loop_
_entity_poly.entity_id
_entity_poly.type
_entity_poly.pdbx_seq_one_letter_code
_entity_poly.pdbx_strand_id
1 'polypeptide(L)'
;MFLIVHATVGAAIGERLEPPAFSFWAGFLSHFVADIIPHGDERSGRLLFCPERLHWLVILAIIDGLAAMSLIAVLWLGGFFNNAIGAMAGALGAIMPDVLAGFSELSHGKLWPHFARFHERNHKLINYEIPLVAGGVVQFGFFLVTIYLSR
;
A
#
# COMPACT_ATOMS: atom_id res chain seq x y z
N MET A 1 -1.32 -6.43 1.05
CA MET A 1 0.11 -6.12 1.17
C MET A 1 0.33 -5.19 2.36
N PHE A 2 1.59 -4.96 2.77
CA PHE A 2 1.93 -3.93 3.76
C PHE A 2 1.86 -2.51 3.15
N LEU A 3 1.19 -1.59 3.84
CA LEU A 3 1.02 -0.18 3.46
C LEU A 3 2.37 0.49 3.21
N ILE A 4 3.41 0.14 3.97
CA ILE A 4 4.75 0.71 3.82
C ILE A 4 5.34 0.52 2.43
N VAL A 5 5.12 -0.63 1.79
CA VAL A 5 5.66 -0.87 0.45
C VAL A 5 4.84 -0.11 -0.59
N HIS A 6 3.50 -0.14 -0.52
CA HIS A 6 2.65 0.65 -1.43
C HIS A 6 2.98 2.15 -1.34
N ALA A 7 3.07 2.68 -0.13
CA ALA A 7 3.36 4.08 0.12
C ALA A 7 4.73 4.48 -0.44
N THR A 8 5.75 3.65 -0.24
CA THR A 8 7.10 3.92 -0.76
C THR A 8 7.11 3.88 -2.28
N VAL A 9 6.46 2.89 -2.89
CA VAL A 9 6.37 2.79 -4.36
C VAL A 9 5.64 3.99 -4.94
N GLY A 10 4.50 4.36 -4.34
CA GLY A 10 3.77 5.56 -4.70
C GLY A 10 4.61 6.83 -4.55
N ALA A 11 5.41 6.93 -3.48
CA ALA A 11 6.32 8.06 -3.27
C ALA A 11 7.40 8.15 -4.33
N ALA A 12 8.05 7.03 -4.65
CA ALA A 12 9.12 6.97 -5.64
C ALA A 12 8.64 7.32 -7.06
N ILE A 13 7.41 6.94 -7.41
CA ILE A 13 6.76 7.37 -8.66
C ILE A 13 6.38 8.85 -8.57
N GLY A 14 5.74 9.23 -7.47
CA GLY A 14 5.13 10.55 -7.29
C GLY A 14 6.14 11.69 -7.25
N GLU A 15 7.35 11.48 -6.73
CA GLU A 15 8.39 12.52 -6.68
C GLU A 15 8.84 12.99 -8.07
N ARG A 16 8.63 12.19 -9.11
CA ARG A 16 8.99 12.53 -10.49
C ARG A 16 7.88 13.20 -11.28
N LEU A 17 6.73 13.38 -10.65
CA LEU A 17 5.53 13.87 -11.31
C LEU A 17 5.13 15.22 -10.72
N GLU A 18 4.72 16.11 -11.62
CA GLU A 18 4.08 17.37 -11.28
C GLU A 18 2.88 17.59 -12.22
N PRO A 19 1.78 18.21 -11.74
CA PRO A 19 1.54 18.66 -10.36
C PRO A 19 1.24 17.48 -9.39
N PRO A 20 1.20 17.71 -8.06
CA PRO A 20 0.98 16.66 -7.06
C PRO A 20 -0.29 15.82 -7.27
N ALA A 21 -1.29 16.35 -7.96
CA ALA A 21 -2.49 15.60 -8.34
C ALA A 21 -2.15 14.39 -9.24
N PHE A 22 -1.20 14.54 -10.17
CA PHE A 22 -0.72 13.41 -10.99
C PHE A 22 0.07 12.41 -10.17
N SER A 23 0.89 12.88 -9.22
CA SER A 23 1.58 12.01 -8.26
C SER A 23 0.58 11.15 -7.49
N PHE A 24 -0.49 11.75 -6.96
CA PHE A 24 -1.55 11.03 -6.24
C PHE A 24 -2.19 9.95 -7.11
N TRP A 25 -2.64 10.28 -8.32
CA TRP A 25 -3.29 9.30 -9.20
C TRP A 25 -2.34 8.22 -9.69
N ALA A 26 -1.07 8.56 -9.97
CA ALA A 26 -0.06 7.56 -10.31
C ALA A 26 0.20 6.60 -9.14
N GLY A 27 0.29 7.12 -7.91
CA GLY A 27 0.36 6.32 -6.70
C GLY A 27 -0.86 5.41 -6.53
N PHE A 28 -2.06 5.97 -6.69
CA PHE A 28 -3.33 5.23 -6.62
C PHE A 28 -3.39 4.07 -7.61
N LEU A 29 -2.91 4.26 -8.84
CA LEU A 29 -2.84 3.20 -9.84
C LEU A 29 -1.73 2.18 -9.53
N SER A 30 -0.59 2.64 -9.02
CA SER A 30 0.53 1.76 -8.65
C SER A 30 0.16 0.76 -7.56
N HIS A 31 -0.77 1.11 -6.67
CA HIS A 31 -1.31 0.21 -5.66
C HIS A 31 -1.78 -1.09 -6.28
N PHE A 32 -2.66 -1.02 -7.29
CA PHE A 32 -3.23 -2.20 -7.96
C PHE A 32 -2.21 -3.01 -8.75
N VAL A 33 -1.05 -2.45 -9.09
CA VAL A 33 0.04 -3.22 -9.69
C VAL A 33 0.81 -3.97 -8.62
N ALA A 34 1.08 -3.30 -7.50
CA ALA A 34 1.79 -3.88 -6.38
C ALA A 34 0.98 -4.99 -5.69
N ASP A 35 -0.34 -4.81 -5.55
CA ASP A 35 -1.24 -5.78 -4.89
C ASP A 35 -1.41 -7.09 -5.67
N ILE A 36 -1.08 -7.10 -6.97
CA ILE A 36 -1.03 -8.31 -7.79
C ILE A 36 0.17 -9.20 -7.40
N ILE A 37 1.22 -8.61 -6.82
CA ILE A 37 2.44 -9.33 -6.46
C ILE A 37 2.19 -10.13 -5.16
N PRO A 38 2.32 -11.48 -5.18
CA PRO A 38 2.11 -12.29 -4.00
C PRO A 38 2.94 -11.81 -2.80
N HIS A 39 2.29 -11.70 -1.64
CA HIS A 39 2.91 -11.09 -0.45
C HIS A 39 2.61 -11.81 0.86
N GLY A 40 1.84 -12.90 0.83
CA GLY A 40 1.86 -13.94 1.88
C GLY A 40 1.12 -13.58 3.18
N ASP A 41 0.40 -12.47 3.20
CA ASP A 41 -0.44 -12.02 4.32
C ASP A 41 -1.90 -12.50 4.17
N GLU A 42 -2.26 -13.19 3.09
CA GLU A 42 -3.65 -13.51 2.73
C GLU A 42 -4.29 -14.39 3.79
N ARG A 43 -3.53 -15.37 4.31
CA ARG A 43 -3.98 -16.23 5.40
C ARG A 43 -4.15 -15.46 6.70
N SER A 44 -3.23 -14.56 7.02
CA SER A 44 -3.26 -13.75 8.24
C SER A 44 -4.43 -12.76 8.21
N GLY A 45 -4.66 -12.12 7.07
CA GLY A 45 -5.80 -11.25 6.83
C GLY A 45 -7.12 -11.99 7.09
N ARG A 46 -7.32 -13.17 6.47
CA ARG A 46 -8.53 -13.99 6.69
C ARG A 46 -8.76 -14.36 8.15
N LEU A 47 -7.71 -14.61 8.92
CA LEU A 47 -7.81 -14.94 10.36
C LEU A 47 -8.17 -13.73 11.24
N LEU A 48 -7.90 -12.52 10.76
CA LEU A 48 -8.20 -11.26 11.45
C LEU A 48 -9.51 -10.62 10.97
N PHE A 49 -10.00 -10.99 9.78
CA PHE A 49 -11.33 -10.62 9.26
C PHE A 49 -12.46 -11.39 9.97
N CYS A 50 -12.55 -11.25 11.29
CA CYS A 50 -13.71 -11.60 12.09
C CYS A 50 -14.08 -10.45 13.04
N PRO A 51 -15.35 -10.29 13.42
CA PRO A 51 -15.80 -9.14 14.21
C PRO A 51 -15.02 -8.95 15.53
N GLU A 52 -14.58 -10.05 16.13
CA GLU A 52 -13.86 -10.08 17.42
C GLU A 52 -12.39 -9.64 17.31
N ARG A 53 -11.81 -9.64 16.11
CA ARG A 53 -10.38 -9.35 15.89
C ARG A 53 -10.13 -8.20 14.91
N LEU A 54 -11.20 -7.63 14.36
CA LEU A 54 -11.12 -6.52 13.41
C LEU A 54 -10.35 -5.31 13.96
N HIS A 55 -10.44 -5.03 15.26
CA HIS A 55 -9.66 -3.95 15.89
C HIS A 55 -8.16 -4.19 15.82
N TRP A 56 -7.68 -5.45 15.87
CA TRP A 56 -6.26 -5.75 15.71
C TRP A 56 -5.79 -5.47 14.29
N LEU A 57 -6.60 -5.77 13.28
CA LEU A 57 -6.30 -5.44 11.89
C LEU A 57 -6.19 -3.92 11.71
N VAL A 58 -7.11 -3.14 12.30
CA VAL A 58 -7.07 -1.68 12.27
C VAL A 58 -5.81 -1.15 12.97
N ILE A 59 -5.46 -1.67 14.15
CA ILE A 59 -4.25 -1.26 14.87
C ILE A 59 -2.99 -1.54 14.04
N LEU A 60 -2.88 -2.74 13.45
CA LEU A 60 -1.75 -3.11 12.60
C LEU A 60 -1.65 -2.19 11.38
N ALA A 61 -2.77 -1.89 10.72
CA ALA A 61 -2.82 -0.95 9.61
C ALA A 61 -2.39 0.47 10.00
N ILE A 62 -2.80 0.95 11.18
CA ILE A 62 -2.36 2.27 11.70
C ILE A 62 -0.85 2.26 11.96
N ILE A 63 -0.32 1.22 12.62
CA ILE A 63 1.12 1.12 12.90
C ILE A 63 1.92 1.09 11.60
N ASP A 64 1.50 0.28 10.64
CA ASP A 64 2.15 0.16 9.33
C ASP A 64 2.06 1.47 8.54
N GLY A 65 0.93 2.15 8.55
CA GLY A 65 0.76 3.48 7.94
C GLY A 65 1.67 4.55 8.58
N LEU A 66 1.81 4.55 9.90
CA LEU A 66 2.74 5.45 10.60
C LEU A 66 4.20 5.12 10.27
N ALA A 67 4.56 3.84 10.20
CA ALA A 67 5.88 3.40 9.77
C ALA A 67 6.16 3.84 8.33
N ALA A 68 5.18 3.73 7.43
CA ALA A 68 5.25 4.19 6.06
C ALA A 68 5.54 5.69 5.95
N MET A 69 4.76 6.52 6.65
CA MET A 69 4.95 7.97 6.65
C MET A 69 6.31 8.36 7.24
N SER A 70 6.73 7.67 8.31
CA SER A 70 8.05 7.89 8.93
C SER A 70 9.18 7.55 7.97
N LEU A 71 9.07 6.44 7.22
CA LEU A 71 10.05 6.04 6.22
C LEU A 71 10.13 7.06 5.08
N ILE A 72 9.01 7.54 4.56
CA ILE A 72 8.99 8.57 3.52
C ILE A 72 9.65 9.86 4.00
N ALA A 73 9.39 10.27 5.24
CA ALA A 73 10.05 11.42 5.84
C ALA A 73 11.57 11.22 5.95
N VAL A 74 12.04 10.04 6.38
CA VAL A 74 13.47 9.70 6.43
C VAL A 74 14.11 9.73 5.05
N LEU A 75 13.45 9.17 4.03
CA LEU A 75 13.95 9.18 2.65
C LEU A 75 14.06 10.60 2.11
N TRP A 76 13.06 11.45 2.34
CA TRP A 76 13.12 12.85 1.95
C TRP A 76 14.24 13.60 2.69
N LEU A 77 14.31 13.51 4.02
CA LEU A 77 15.35 14.18 4.82
C LEU A 77 16.76 13.68 4.48
N GLY A 78 16.89 12.42 4.05
CA GLY A 78 18.13 11.83 3.56
C GLY A 78 18.49 12.22 2.13
N GLY A 79 17.69 13.04 1.44
CA GLY A 79 17.94 13.48 0.07
C GLY A 79 17.64 12.44 -1.00
N PHE A 80 16.89 11.38 -0.68
CA PHE A 80 16.47 10.37 -1.66
C PHE A 80 15.29 10.81 -2.52
N PHE A 81 14.49 11.76 -2.05
CA PHE A 81 13.40 12.37 -2.81
C PHE A 81 13.64 13.87 -2.95
N ASN A 82 13.62 14.38 -4.18
CA ASN A 82 13.86 15.79 -4.44
C ASN A 82 12.56 16.61 -4.37
N ASN A 83 11.44 15.98 -4.73
CA ASN A 83 10.11 16.58 -4.67
C ASN A 83 9.28 15.93 -3.55
N ALA A 84 9.38 16.49 -2.35
CA ALA A 84 8.69 15.98 -1.17
C ALA A 84 7.15 15.99 -1.32
N ILE A 85 6.60 17.00 -2.00
CA ILE A 85 5.16 17.14 -2.17
C ILE A 85 4.64 16.07 -3.14
N GLY A 86 5.34 15.85 -4.26
CA GLY A 86 5.04 14.76 -5.19
C GLY A 86 5.16 13.40 -4.53
N ALA A 87 6.24 13.16 -3.77
CA ALA A 87 6.45 11.93 -3.02
C ALA A 87 5.30 11.65 -2.03
N MET A 88 4.94 12.64 -1.21
CA MET A 88 3.85 12.50 -0.24
C MET A 88 2.50 12.29 -0.92
N ALA A 89 2.21 13.04 -1.99
CA ALA A 89 0.96 12.88 -2.74
C ALA A 89 0.86 11.47 -3.35
N GLY A 90 1.94 10.96 -3.94
CA GLY A 90 1.99 9.59 -4.47
C GLY A 90 1.83 8.52 -3.40
N ALA A 91 2.46 8.69 -2.24
CA ALA A 91 2.29 7.76 -1.11
C ALA A 91 0.84 7.72 -0.62
N LEU A 92 0.22 8.89 -0.42
CA LEU A 92 -1.18 9.00 -0.01
C LEU A 92 -2.11 8.38 -1.05
N GLY A 93 -1.83 8.59 -2.34
CA GLY A 93 -2.52 7.96 -3.44
C GLY A 93 -2.45 6.44 -3.37
N ALA A 94 -1.26 5.88 -3.14
CA ALA A 94 -1.04 4.43 -3.09
C ALA A 94 -1.65 3.74 -1.86
N ILE A 95 -1.81 4.44 -0.73
CA ILE A 95 -2.48 3.90 0.46
C ILE A 95 -4.01 4.01 0.35
N MET A 96 -4.52 4.98 -0.42
CA MET A 96 -5.95 5.29 -0.47
C MET A 96 -6.84 4.08 -0.83
N PRO A 97 -6.51 3.19 -1.78
CA PRO A 97 -7.30 2.00 -2.06
C PRO A 97 -7.55 1.12 -0.81
N ASP A 98 -6.51 0.82 -0.04
CA ASP A 98 -6.66 0.01 1.19
C ASP A 98 -7.51 0.72 2.24
N VAL A 99 -7.39 2.04 2.35
CA VAL A 99 -8.22 2.85 3.26
C VAL A 99 -9.69 2.76 2.84
N LEU A 100 -10.00 2.93 1.55
CA LEU A 100 -11.37 2.84 1.03
C LEU A 100 -11.95 1.43 1.19
N ALA A 101 -11.15 0.39 0.92
CA ALA A 101 -11.54 -1.01 1.11
C ALA A 101 -11.77 -1.32 2.60
N GLY A 102 -10.89 -0.85 3.49
CA GLY A 102 -11.01 -0.99 4.94
C GLY A 102 -12.25 -0.29 5.49
N PHE A 103 -12.56 0.94 5.05
CA PHE A 103 -13.79 1.63 5.43
C PHE A 103 -15.05 0.94 4.90
N SER A 104 -15.01 0.41 3.68
CA SER A 104 -16.09 -0.44 3.16
C SER A 104 -16.33 -1.62 4.11
N GLU A 105 -15.29 -2.32 4.54
CA GLU A 105 -15.41 -3.46 5.44
C GLU A 105 -15.91 -3.07 6.83
N LEU A 106 -15.36 -2.01 7.42
CA LEU A 106 -15.82 -1.46 8.72
C LEU A 106 -17.29 -1.02 8.68
N SER A 107 -17.78 -0.61 7.51
CA SER A 107 -19.18 -0.26 7.30
C SER A 107 -20.08 -1.46 6.98
N HIS A 108 -19.54 -2.68 7.01
CA HIS A 108 -20.20 -3.92 6.57
C HIS A 108 -20.69 -3.84 5.11
N GLY A 109 -19.87 -3.27 4.23
CA GLY A 109 -20.15 -3.14 2.79
C GLY A 109 -21.16 -2.07 2.42
N LYS A 110 -21.53 -1.16 3.35
CA LYS A 110 -22.42 -0.03 3.05
C LYS A 110 -21.72 1.05 2.23
N LEU A 111 -20.44 1.28 2.48
CA LEU A 111 -19.62 2.26 1.77
C LEU A 111 -18.87 1.58 0.61
N TRP A 112 -19.06 2.08 -0.61
CA TRP A 112 -18.34 1.64 -1.83
C TRP A 112 -18.15 0.13 -2.03
N PRO A 113 -19.19 -0.71 -1.94
CA PRO A 113 -19.05 -2.16 -2.06
C PRO A 113 -18.51 -2.63 -3.42
N HIS A 114 -18.73 -1.83 -4.48
CA HIS A 114 -18.16 -2.10 -5.80
C HIS A 114 -16.65 -1.93 -5.82
N PHE A 115 -16.13 -0.93 -5.10
CA PHE A 115 -14.70 -0.68 -5.02
C PHE A 115 -14.02 -1.79 -4.22
N ALA A 116 -14.55 -2.16 -3.05
CA ALA A 116 -14.00 -3.25 -2.26
C ALA A 116 -13.97 -4.58 -3.03
N ARG A 117 -15.02 -4.89 -3.81
CA ARG A 117 -15.01 -6.07 -4.70
C ARG A 117 -14.00 -5.98 -5.83
N PHE A 118 -13.75 -4.79 -6.37
CA PHE A 118 -12.74 -4.60 -7.41
C PHE A 118 -11.33 -4.78 -6.84
N HIS A 119 -11.05 -4.16 -5.70
CA HIS A 119 -9.80 -4.29 -4.95
C HIS A 119 -9.49 -5.76 -4.64
N GLU A 120 -10.44 -6.49 -4.05
CA GLU A 120 -10.30 -7.92 -3.76
C GLU A 120 -10.07 -8.79 -5.02
N ARG A 121 -10.66 -8.41 -6.16
CA ARG A 121 -10.42 -9.11 -7.43
C ARG A 121 -9.03 -8.84 -7.98
N ASN A 122 -8.53 -7.61 -7.84
CA ASN A 122 -7.19 -7.24 -8.26
C ASN A 122 -6.14 -8.04 -7.49
N HIS A 123 -6.33 -8.14 -6.17
CA HIS A 123 -5.53 -8.94 -5.26
C HIS A 123 -5.39 -10.41 -5.70
N LYS A 124 -6.45 -10.95 -6.31
CA LYS A 124 -6.54 -12.36 -6.76
C LYS A 124 -6.13 -12.59 -8.23
N LEU A 125 -5.59 -11.59 -8.93
CA LEU A 125 -5.19 -11.76 -10.33
C LEU A 125 -4.06 -12.78 -10.50
N ILE A 126 -3.08 -12.78 -9.59
CA ILE A 126 -2.10 -13.85 -9.47
C ILE A 126 -2.42 -14.58 -8.17
N ASN A 127 -3.35 -15.54 -8.25
CA ASN A 127 -3.84 -16.32 -7.12
C ASN A 127 -2.81 -17.38 -6.68
N TYR A 128 -1.66 -16.94 -6.17
CA TYR A 128 -0.57 -17.79 -5.69
C TYR A 128 -0.23 -17.45 -4.24
N GLU A 129 -0.65 -18.30 -3.31
CA GLU A 129 -0.38 -18.10 -1.89
C GLU A 129 1.07 -18.50 -1.57
N ILE A 130 1.82 -17.59 -0.97
CA ILE A 130 3.19 -17.84 -0.49
C ILE A 130 3.26 -17.69 1.03
N PRO A 131 4.22 -18.34 1.73
CA PRO A 131 4.42 -18.10 3.15
C PRO A 131 4.73 -16.63 3.43
N LEU A 132 4.25 -16.09 4.56
CA LEU A 132 4.47 -14.69 4.97
C LEU A 132 5.93 -14.25 4.88
N VAL A 133 6.88 -15.13 5.25
CA VAL A 133 8.32 -14.85 5.15
C VAL A 133 8.76 -14.68 3.69
N ALA A 134 8.31 -15.55 2.80
CA ALA A 134 8.61 -15.44 1.36
C ALA A 134 7.98 -14.17 0.78
N GLY A 135 6.75 -13.84 1.18
CA GLY A 135 6.09 -12.59 0.83
C GLY A 135 6.86 -11.36 1.30
N GLY A 136 7.34 -11.37 2.55
CA GLY A 136 8.20 -10.31 3.07
C GLY A 136 9.49 -10.13 2.27
N VAL A 137 10.12 -11.23 1.83
CA VAL A 137 11.32 -11.16 0.96
C VAL A 137 10.99 -10.56 -0.40
N VAL A 138 9.89 -10.97 -1.04
CA VAL A 138 9.44 -10.42 -2.33
C VAL A 138 9.17 -8.92 -2.21
N GLN A 139 8.44 -8.52 -1.16
CA GLN A 139 8.09 -7.13 -0.88
C GLN A 139 9.32 -6.26 -0.59
N PHE A 140 10.27 -6.78 0.19
CA PHE A 140 11.53 -6.08 0.45
C PHE A 140 12.38 -5.94 -0.81
N GLY A 141 12.45 -6.98 -1.65
CA GLY A 141 13.12 -6.91 -2.95
C GLY A 141 12.47 -5.86 -3.87
N PHE A 142 11.15 -5.83 -3.94
CA PHE A 142 10.40 -4.84 -4.72
C PHE A 142 10.63 -3.41 -4.23
N PHE A 143 10.64 -3.22 -2.90
CA PHE A 143 11.02 -1.96 -2.26
C PHE A 143 12.43 -1.50 -2.68
N LEU A 144 13.44 -2.38 -2.57
CA LEU A 144 14.82 -2.04 -2.94
C LEU A 144 14.97 -1.67 -4.41
N VAL A 145 14.32 -2.42 -5.30
CA VAL A 145 14.30 -2.11 -6.74
C VAL A 145 13.68 -0.74 -6.98
N THR A 146 12.57 -0.43 -6.31
CA THR A 146 11.88 0.83 -6.49
C THR A 146 12.72 2.03 -6.04
N ILE A 147 13.37 1.93 -4.87
CA ILE A 147 14.30 2.96 -4.39
C ILE A 147 15.55 3.07 -5.27
N TYR A 148 16.08 1.95 -5.77
CA TYR A 148 17.22 1.98 -6.70
C TYR A 148 16.86 2.71 -8.00
N LEU A 149 15.69 2.40 -8.56
CA LEU A 149 15.15 3.05 -9.74
C LEU A 149 14.69 4.47 -9.47
N SER A 150 14.59 4.93 -8.20
CA SER A 150 14.18 6.30 -7.83
C SER A 150 15.35 7.31 -7.81
N ARG A 151 16.59 6.80 -7.75
CA ARG A 151 17.79 7.62 -7.95
C ARG A 151 17.94 8.07 -9.40
#